data_AF-A0A090MGJ4-F1
#
_entry.id   AF-A0A090MGJ4-F1
#
_cell.length_a   1.000
_cell.length_b   1.000
_cell.length_c   1.000
_cell.angle_alpha   90.00
_cell.angle_beta   90.00
_cell.angle_gamma   90.00
#
_symmetry.space_group_name_H-M   'P 1'
#
loop_
_entity.id
_entity.type
_entity.pdbx_description
1 polymer ?
#
loop_
_entity_poly.entity_id
_entity_poly.type
_entity_poly.pdbx_seq_one_letter_code
_entity_poly.pdbx_strand_id
1 'polypeptide(L)'
;MPGGRRGWADAVKQKNKVGFECESPTDEATLERAERLVNLLTLSYEPMLTWRLDGPIEFWNAGAERLYGFAQAEAVGRTSHALLRSAG
;
A
#
# COMPACT_ATOMS: atom_id res chain seq x y z
N MET A 1 38.30 -1.82 12.05
CA MET A 1 38.43 -3.29 12.15
C MET A 1 37.59 -3.76 13.35
N PRO A 2 36.85 -4.88 13.23
CA PRO A 2 35.37 -4.99 13.30
C PRO A 2 34.87 -5.78 14.56
N GLY A 3 33.60 -6.03 14.88
CA GLY A 3 32.28 -5.89 14.25
C GLY A 3 31.28 -6.82 14.97
N GLY A 4 29.98 -6.48 15.01
CA GLY A 4 28.99 -7.32 15.71
C GLY A 4 27.52 -6.94 15.47
N ARG A 5 27.22 -6.32 14.32
CA ARG A 5 25.84 -6.04 13.86
C ARG A 5 25.13 -7.33 13.42
N ARG A 6 24.84 -8.24 14.36
CA ARG A 6 24.16 -9.51 14.05
C ARG A 6 22.84 -9.75 14.78
N GLY A 7 22.41 -8.87 15.70
CA GLY A 7 21.13 -9.07 16.40
C GLY A 7 19.89 -8.67 15.60
N TRP A 8 19.97 -7.60 14.81
CA TRP A 8 18.80 -7.06 14.13
C TRP A 8 18.38 -7.89 12.90
N ALA A 9 19.35 -8.35 12.09
CA ALA A 9 19.06 -9.11 10.88
C ALA A 9 18.35 -10.45 11.15
N ASP A 10 18.62 -11.08 12.30
CA ASP A 10 17.97 -12.34 12.70
C ASP A 10 16.57 -12.09 13.29
N ALA A 11 16.35 -10.96 13.98
CA ALA A 11 15.04 -10.60 14.53
C ALA A 11 14.01 -10.23 13.45
N VAL A 12 14.45 -9.62 12.33
CA VAL A 12 13.54 -9.26 11.22
C VAL A 12 12.99 -10.49 10.50
N LYS A 13 13.74 -11.59 10.46
CA LYS A 13 13.27 -12.84 9.84
C LYS A 13 12.15 -13.52 10.65
N GLN A 14 12.07 -13.29 11.96
CA GLN A 14 11.14 -13.99 12.86
C GLN A 14 9.72 -13.38 12.88
N LYS A 15 9.51 -12.16 12.37
CA LYS A 15 8.21 -11.47 12.40
C LYS A 15 7.81 -10.91 11.04
N ASN A 16 7.75 -11.78 10.03
CA ASN A 16 7.00 -11.50 8.79
C ASN A 16 6.01 -12.65 8.52
N LYS A 17 5.29 -13.07 9.57
CA LYS A 17 4.15 -13.99 9.49
C LYS A 17 2.84 -13.22 9.59
N VAL A 18 2.71 -12.18 8.79
CA VAL A 18 1.40 -11.71 8.34
C VAL A 18 1.41 -11.96 6.84
N GLY A 19 1.34 -13.25 6.48
CA GLY A 19 0.83 -13.57 5.16
C GLY A 19 -0.55 -12.96 5.14
N PHE A 20 -0.73 -11.93 4.30
CA PHE A 20 -2.06 -11.39 4.02
C PHE A 20 -2.74 -12.43 3.14
N GLU A 21 -3.16 -13.52 3.78
CA GLU A 21 -4.11 -14.45 3.22
C GLU A 21 -5.42 -13.68 3.23
N CYS A 22 -5.65 -12.95 2.12
CA CYS A 22 -6.91 -12.28 1.87
C CYS A 22 -7.92 -13.40 1.64
N GLU A 23 -8.49 -13.93 2.72
CA GLU A 23 -9.74 -14.66 2.63
C GLU A 23 -10.71 -13.70 1.95
N SER A 24 -11.06 -14.02 0.71
CA SER A 24 -12.04 -13.27 -0.05
C SER A 24 -13.32 -13.26 0.79
N PRO A 25 -13.87 -12.08 1.16
CA PRO A 25 -15.07 -12.04 1.95
C PRO A 25 -16.19 -12.81 1.25
N THR A 26 -16.56 -13.98 1.76
CA THR A 26 -17.63 -14.81 1.19
C THR A 26 -19.01 -14.35 1.63
N ASP A 27 -19.09 -13.56 2.70
CA ASP A 27 -20.34 -13.08 3.26
C ASP A 27 -20.67 -11.66 2.77
N GLU A 28 -21.91 -11.47 2.32
CA GLU A 28 -22.43 -10.21 1.79
C GLU A 28 -22.25 -9.04 2.78
N ALA A 29 -22.47 -9.28 4.07
CA ALA A 29 -22.27 -8.28 5.12
C ALA A 29 -20.80 -7.83 5.28
N THR A 30 -19.83 -8.73 5.02
CA THR A 30 -18.41 -8.40 5.08
C THR A 30 -17.99 -7.58 3.85
N LEU A 31 -18.57 -7.87 2.68
CA LEU A 31 -18.39 -7.07 1.46
C LEU A 31 -18.93 -5.66 1.63
N GLU A 32 -20.17 -5.50 2.13
CA GLU A 32 -20.78 -4.18 2.35
C GLU A 32 -19.92 -3.33 3.31
N ARG A 33 -19.41 -3.95 4.37
CA ARG A 33 -18.53 -3.27 5.33
C ARG A 33 -17.22 -2.85 4.68
N ALA A 34 -16.63 -3.70 3.84
CA ALA A 34 -15.40 -3.38 3.12
C ALA A 34 -15.62 -2.22 2.13
N GLU A 35 -16.70 -2.26 1.34
CA GLU A 35 -17.06 -1.18 0.41
C GLU A 35 -17.27 0.16 1.14
N ARG A 36 -17.95 0.12 2.29
CA ARG A 36 -18.14 1.31 3.12
C ARG A 36 -16.81 1.90 3.57
N LEU A 37 -15.87 1.06 3.99
CA LEU A 37 -14.53 1.52 4.38
C LEU A 37 -13.76 2.11 3.20
N VAL A 38 -13.81 1.47 2.02
CA VAL A 38 -13.18 1.99 0.79
C VAL A 38 -13.75 3.37 0.41
N ASN A 39 -15.07 3.54 0.50
CA ASN A 39 -15.71 4.82 0.22
C ASN A 39 -15.24 5.93 1.19
N LEU A 40 -15.11 5.62 2.48
CA LEU A 40 -14.60 6.58 3.46
C LEU A 40 -13.14 6.97 3.17
N LEU A 41 -12.29 6.02 2.81
CA LEU A 41 -10.89 6.29 2.44
C LEU A 41 -10.79 7.11 1.14
N THR A 42 -11.68 6.85 0.18
CA THR A 42 -11.73 7.56 -1.10
C THR A 42 -12.14 9.02 -0.94
N LEU A 43 -13.07 9.30 -0.02
CA LEU A 43 -13.54 10.65 0.29
C LEU A 43 -12.64 11.41 1.28
N SER A 44 -11.64 10.74 1.86
CA SER A 44 -10.70 11.37 2.78
C SER A 44 -9.92 12.50 2.10
N TYR A 45 -9.66 13.56 2.87
CA TYR A 45 -8.84 14.66 2.38
C TYR A 45 -7.35 14.30 2.35
N GLU A 46 -6.91 13.44 3.29
CA GLU A 46 -5.52 13.03 3.41
C GLU A 46 -5.09 12.18 2.20
N PRO A 47 -3.92 12.48 1.61
CA PRO A 47 -3.35 11.67 0.53
C PRO A 47 -3.05 10.25 1.00
N MET A 48 -3.65 9.26 0.32
CA MET A 48 -3.44 7.85 0.60
C MET A 48 -3.19 7.07 -0.70
N LEU A 49 -2.17 6.22 -0.67
CA LEU A 49 -1.90 5.24 -1.71
C LEU A 49 -1.40 3.93 -1.09
N THR A 50 -1.60 2.82 -1.80
CA THR A 50 -0.99 1.52 -1.47
C THR A 50 -0.29 0.96 -2.69
N TRP A 51 0.79 0.22 -2.47
CA TRP A 51 1.53 -0.47 -3.51
C TRP A 51 2.10 -1.78 -2.98
N ARG A 52 2.36 -2.73 -3.86
CA ARG A 52 3.13 -3.93 -3.49
C ARG A 52 4.61 -3.55 -3.41
N LEU A 53 5.35 -4.11 -2.45
CA LEU A 53 6.76 -3.76 -2.17
C LEU A 53 7.66 -3.67 -3.42
N ASP A 54 7.43 -4.52 -4.43
CA ASP A 54 8.14 -4.51 -5.72
C ASP A 54 7.19 -4.46 -6.93
N GLY A 55 6.02 -3.85 -6.75
CA GLY A 55 4.94 -3.93 -7.72
C GLY A 55 4.21 -2.63 -7.94
N PRO A 56 3.07 -2.70 -8.62
CA PRO A 56 2.31 -1.52 -8.96
C PRO A 56 1.62 -0.91 -7.73
N ILE A 57 1.27 0.37 -7.87
CA ILE A 57 0.26 1.03 -7.04
C ILE A 57 -1.07 0.34 -7.27
N GLU A 58 -1.74 -0.03 -6.18
CA GLU A 58 -3.05 -0.73 -6.17
C GLU A 58 -4.20 0.20 -5.77
N PHE A 59 -3.90 1.23 -4.98
CA PHE A 59 -4.89 2.21 -4.52
C PHE A 59 -4.33 3.63 -4.60
N TRP A 60 -5.19 4.56 -4.99
CA TRP A 60 -4.88 5.98 -5.11
C TRP A 60 -6.16 6.80 -4.87
N ASN A 61 -6.21 7.60 -3.81
CA ASN A 61 -7.40 8.39 -3.49
C ASN A 61 -7.33 9.83 -4.04
N ALA A 62 -8.44 10.57 -3.92
CA ALA A 62 -8.51 11.96 -4.37
C ALA A 62 -7.50 12.88 -3.66
N GLY A 63 -7.12 12.57 -2.41
CA GLY A 63 -6.04 13.26 -1.72
C GLY A 63 -4.69 13.09 -2.43
N ALA A 64 -4.37 11.87 -2.87
CA ALA A 64 -3.15 11.57 -3.61
C ALA A 64 -3.14 12.27 -4.98
N GLU A 65 -4.28 12.33 -5.67
CA GLU A 65 -4.39 13.10 -6.92
C GLU A 65 -4.05 14.57 -6.71
N ARG A 66 -4.60 15.20 -5.66
CA ARG A 66 -4.34 16.60 -5.34
C ARG A 66 -2.89 16.86 -4.94
N LEU A 67 -2.29 15.96 -4.14
CA LEU A 67 -0.93 16.16 -3.65
C LEU A 67 0.12 15.91 -4.73
N TYR A 68 0.01 14.80 -5.46
CA TYR A 68 1.03 14.35 -6.40
C TYR A 68 0.75 14.77 -7.85
N GLY A 69 -0.48 15.22 -8.16
CA GLY A 69 -0.83 15.76 -9.47
C GLY A 69 -1.08 14.71 -10.57
N PHE A 70 -1.25 13.45 -10.19
CA PHE A 70 -1.60 12.35 -11.11
C PHE A 70 -3.00 11.83 -10.82
N ALA A 71 -3.81 11.63 -11.86
CA ALA A 71 -5.09 10.96 -11.71
C ALA A 71 -4.90 9.49 -11.30
N GLN A 72 -5.89 8.92 -10.62
CA GLN A 72 -5.89 7.50 -10.25
C GLN A 72 -5.62 6.59 -11.46
N ALA A 73 -6.24 6.90 -12.60
CA ALA A 73 -6.08 6.15 -13.84
C ALA A 73 -4.63 6.19 -14.39
N GLU A 74 -3.84 7.19 -14.02
CA GLU A 74 -2.44 7.32 -14.42
C GLU A 74 -1.50 6.65 -13.41
N ALA A 75 -1.92 6.57 -12.15
CA ALA A 75 -1.11 6.07 -11.04
C ALA A 75 -1.25 4.55 -10.83
N VAL A 76 -2.48 4.03 -10.80
CA VAL A 76 -2.74 2.61 -10.56
C VAL A 76 -2.13 1.76 -11.67
N GLY A 77 -1.45 0.68 -11.29
CA GLY A 77 -0.71 -0.16 -12.24
C GLY A 77 0.72 0.29 -12.52
N ARG A 78 1.15 1.47 -12.07
CA ARG A 78 2.54 1.95 -12.19
C ARG A 78 3.33 1.70 -10.91
N THR A 79 4.64 1.51 -11.01
CA THR A 79 5.51 1.49 -9.82
C THR A 79 5.64 2.91 -9.27
N SER A 80 5.65 3.05 -7.95
CA SER A 80 5.74 4.36 -7.28
C SER A 80 7.00 5.14 -7.68
N HIS A 81 8.15 4.46 -7.76
CA HIS A 81 9.41 5.05 -8.21
C HIS A 81 9.33 5.60 -9.63
N ALA A 82 8.70 4.88 -10.56
CA ALA A 82 8.57 5.34 -11.95
C ALA A 82 7.59 6.51 -12.08
N LEU A 83 6.49 6.49 -11.33
CA LEU A 83 5.48 7.55 -11.36
C LEU A 83 6.00 8.84 -10.71
N LEU A 84 6.56 8.73 -9.50
CA LEU A 84 6.98 9.85 -8.68
C LEU A 84 8.43 10.29 -8.93
N ARG A 85 9.16 9.57 -9.78
CA ARG A 85 10.58 9.80 -10.11
C ARG A 85 11.47 9.92 -8.87
N SER A 86 11.22 9.08 -7.86
CA SER A 86 12.06 8.98 -6.67
C SER A 86 13.20 7.99 -6.89
N ALA A 87 14.35 8.23 -6.24
CA ALA A 87 15.47 7.28 -6.27
C ALA A 87 15.05 5.93 -5.65
N GLY A 88 15.49 4.84 -6.27
CA GLY A 88 15.26 3.46 -5.83
C GLY A 88 16.23 3.00 -4.75
#